data_AF-A0A1V5Z4K3-F1
#
_entry.id   AF-A0A1V5Z4K3-F1
#
_cell.length_a   1.000
_cell.length_b   1.000
_cell.length_c   1.000
_cell.angle_alpha   90.00
_cell.angle_beta   90.00
_cell.angle_gamma   90.00
#
_symmetry.space_group_name_H-M   'P 1'
#
loop_
_entity.id
_entity.type
_entity.pdbx_description
1 polymer ?
#
loop_
_entity_poly.entity_id
_entity_poly.type
_entity_poly.pdbx_seq_one_letter_code
_entity_poly.pdbx_strand_id
1 'polypeptide(L)'
;MKKVNRLTAIGSVAGGSLSGLGGSMINISREKDSVTWDDIRSISYQNRERTIVVYRKNLISPIMLACTIENFSRVKELISRYAPPGTIKV
;
A
#
# COMPACT_ATOMS: atom_id res chain seq x y z
N MET A 1 17.57 -5.91 -19.72
CA MET A 1 17.41 -7.35 -19.39
C MET A 1 18.11 -7.66 -18.08
N LYS A 2 17.38 -8.30 -17.15
CA LYS A 2 17.77 -9.17 -16.01
C LYS A 2 19.06 -8.87 -15.22
N LYS A 3 18.89 -8.63 -13.91
CA LYS A 3 19.43 -9.53 -12.86
C LYS A 3 18.37 -9.71 -11.75
N VAL A 4 17.42 -10.60 -12.01
CA VAL A 4 16.60 -11.19 -10.94
C VAL A 4 17.53 -12.13 -10.18
N ASN A 5 17.71 -11.89 -8.88
CA ASN A 5 18.51 -12.75 -8.02
C ASN A 5 17.96 -14.17 -8.05
N ARG A 6 18.61 -15.06 -8.80
CA ARG A 6 18.26 -16.49 -8.91
C ARG A 6 18.35 -17.22 -7.57
N LEU A 7 19.01 -16.65 -6.54
CA LEU A 7 19.06 -17.25 -5.21
C LEU A 7 17.70 -17.26 -4.50
N THR A 8 16.89 -16.21 -4.63
CA THR A 8 15.57 -16.13 -3.97
C THR A 8 14.54 -17.04 -4.65
N ALA A 9 14.73 -17.29 -5.95
CA ALA A 9 13.87 -18.18 -6.74
C ALA A 9 14.13 -19.67 -6.45
N ILE A 10 15.30 -20.06 -5.93
CA ILE A 10 15.63 -21.46 -5.65
C ILE A 10 15.12 -21.89 -4.26
N GLY A 11 15.12 -21.00 -3.27
CA GLY A 11 14.60 -21.30 -1.93
C GLY A 11 13.09 -21.60 -1.89
N SER A 12 12.33 -21.15 -2.90
CA SER A 12 10.89 -21.36 -3.00
C SER A 12 10.50 -22.68 -3.68
N VAL A 13 11.43 -23.36 -4.37
CA VAL A 13 11.14 -24.65 -5.03
C VAL A 13 11.22 -25.82 -4.03
N ALA A 14 12.00 -25.70 -2.96
CA ALA A 14 12.10 -26.73 -1.93
C ALA A 14 10.88 -26.79 -0.97
N GLY A 15 9.99 -25.79 -1.01
CA GLY A 15 8.92 -25.58 -0.01
C GLY A 15 7.50 -25.53 -0.57
N GLY A 16 7.24 -26.11 -1.75
CA GLY A 16 5.90 -26.52 -2.16
C GLY A 16 4.76 -25.50 -2.07
N SER A 17 4.99 -24.21 -2.33
CA SER A 17 3.88 -23.23 -2.35
C SER A 17 3.98 -22.24 -3.50
N LEU A 18 3.24 -22.52 -4.58
CA LEU A 18 2.87 -21.51 -5.58
C LEU A 18 2.26 -20.26 -4.91
N SER A 19 1.60 -20.42 -3.76
CA SER A 19 1.04 -19.35 -2.92
C SER A 19 2.10 -18.35 -2.44
N GLY A 20 3.34 -18.80 -2.18
CA GLY A 20 4.43 -17.93 -1.74
C GLY A 20 4.99 -17.05 -2.86
N LEU A 21 4.99 -17.55 -4.10
CA LEU A 21 5.35 -16.77 -5.29
C LEU A 21 4.30 -15.69 -5.59
N GLY A 22 3.01 -16.03 -5.48
CA GLY A 22 1.91 -15.06 -5.62
C GLY A 22 1.96 -13.97 -4.55
N GLY A 23 2.13 -14.34 -3.28
CA GLY A 23 2.24 -13.40 -2.17
C GLY A 23 3.46 -12.46 -2.25
N SER A 24 4.62 -12.98 -2.64
CA SER A 24 5.82 -12.15 -2.87
C SER A 24 5.64 -11.20 -4.05
N MET A 25 5.02 -11.63 -5.15
CA MET A 25 4.71 -10.74 -6.28
C MET A 25 3.70 -9.64 -5.90
N ILE A 26 2.69 -9.95 -5.09
CA ILE A 26 1.72 -8.96 -4.61
C ILE A 26 2.39 -7.93 -3.70
N ASN A 27 3.29 -8.36 -2.81
CA ASN A 27 4.02 -7.45 -1.92
C ASN A 27 5.01 -6.56 -2.69
N ILE A 28 5.77 -7.11 -3.65
CA ILE A 28 6.69 -6.33 -4.50
C ILE A 28 5.92 -5.38 -5.43
N SER A 29 4.73 -5.75 -5.89
CA SER A 29 3.87 -4.87 -6.69
C SER A 29 3.39 -3.65 -5.90
N ARG A 30 3.16 -3.80 -4.58
CA ARG A 30 2.63 -2.75 -3.71
C ARG A 30 3.64 -1.69 -3.29
N GLU A 31 4.95 -1.97 -3.34
CA GLU A 31 5.99 -0.95 -3.14
C GLU A 31 5.93 0.18 -4.19
N LYS A 32 5.24 -0.06 -5.32
CA LYS A 32 5.07 0.91 -6.41
C LYS A 32 3.62 1.38 -6.59
N ASP A 33 2.71 1.07 -5.68
CA ASP A 33 1.31 1.49 -5.81
C ASP A 33 1.22 2.98 -5.45
N SER A 34 0.89 3.80 -6.44
CA SER A 34 0.68 5.25 -6.30
C SER A 34 -0.71 5.62 -6.78
N VAL A 35 -1.27 6.68 -6.22
CA VAL A 35 -2.58 7.20 -6.63
C VAL A 35 -2.51 8.72 -6.75
N THR A 36 -3.13 9.25 -7.80
CA THR A 36 -3.32 10.69 -7.96
C THR A 36 -4.39 11.17 -7.00
N TRP A 37 -4.26 12.38 -6.44
CA TRP A 37 -5.26 12.95 -5.53
C TRP A 37 -6.68 12.96 -6.11
N ASP A 38 -6.82 13.26 -7.39
CA ASP A 38 -8.11 13.27 -8.09
C ASP A 38 -8.77 11.90 -8.22
N ASP A 39 -8.00 10.81 -8.12
CA ASP A 39 -8.51 9.43 -8.20
C ASP A 39 -8.96 8.87 -6.85
N ILE A 40 -8.80 9.64 -5.78
CA ILE A 40 -9.21 9.25 -4.43
C ILE A 40 -10.72 9.43 -4.30
N ARG A 41 -11.39 8.36 -3.87
CA ARG A 41 -12.80 8.37 -3.48
C ARG A 41 -12.96 8.75 -2.01
N SER A 42 -12.16 8.13 -1.15
CA SER A 42 -12.16 8.45 0.28
C SER A 42 -10.90 7.99 0.99
N ILE A 43 -10.59 8.63 2.10
CA ILE A 43 -9.46 8.31 2.98
C ILE A 43 -10.01 8.06 4.38
N SER A 44 -9.52 7.00 5.04
CA SER A 44 -9.85 6.66 6.42
C SER A 44 -8.58 6.55 7.26
N TYR A 45 -8.62 7.15 8.44
CA TYR A 45 -7.54 7.08 9.43
C TYR A 45 -7.86 6.04 10.50
N GLN A 46 -7.09 4.96 10.54
CA GLN A 46 -7.15 3.96 11.59
C GLN A 46 -6.09 4.28 12.65
N ASN A 47 -6.45 5.11 13.63
CA ASN A 47 -5.49 5.67 14.59
C ASN A 47 -4.86 4.60 15.49
N ARG A 48 -5.62 3.57 15.89
CA ARG A 48 -5.13 2.49 16.77
C ARG A 48 -4.07 1.66 16.06
N GLU A 49 -4.31 1.33 14.80
CA GLU A 49 -3.46 0.53 13.92
C GLU A 49 -2.38 1.38 13.22
N ARG A 50 -2.43 2.71 13.37
CA ARG A 50 -1.59 3.68 12.62
C ARG A 50 -1.57 3.38 11.12
N THR A 51 -2.75 3.08 10.58
CA THR A 51 -2.91 2.74 9.17
C THR A 51 -3.79 3.76 8.49
N ILE A 52 -3.40 4.16 7.28
CA ILE A 52 -4.16 5.05 6.43
C ILE A 52 -4.66 4.25 5.26
N VAL A 53 -5.98 4.23 5.06
CA VAL A 53 -6.61 3.47 3.97
C VAL A 53 -7.13 4.44 2.94
N VAL A 54 -6.64 4.32 1.71
CA VAL A 54 -7.01 5.15 0.57
C VAL A 54 -7.84 4.32 -0.40
N TYR A 55 -9.11 4.68 -0.54
CA TYR A 55 -10.03 4.08 -1.49
C TYR A 55 -10.01 4.85 -2.80
N ARG A 56 -9.87 4.12 -3.91
CA ARG A 56 -9.80 4.66 -5.26
C ARG A 56 -11.18 4.67 -5.91
N LYS A 57 -11.40 5.56 -6.87
CA LYS A 57 -12.67 5.60 -7.64
C LYS A 57 -12.86 4.35 -8.51
N ASN A 58 -11.80 3.91 -9.19
CA ASN A 58 -11.87 2.91 -10.27
C ASN A 58 -11.27 1.53 -9.91
N LEU A 59 -10.80 1.34 -8.67
CA LEU A 59 -10.14 0.11 -8.23
C LEU A 59 -10.78 -0.40 -6.94
N ILE A 60 -11.11 -1.70 -6.92
CA ILE A 60 -11.75 -2.36 -5.78
C ILE A 60 -10.79 -2.46 -4.58
N SER A 61 -9.49 -2.67 -4.85
CA SER A 61 -8.49 -2.82 -3.79
C SER A 61 -7.99 -1.45 -3.31
N PRO A 62 -8.15 -1.13 -2.01
CA PRO A 62 -7.61 0.10 -1.43
C PRO A 62 -6.10 0.02 -1.27
N ILE A 63 -5.46 1.19 -1.19
CA ILE A 63 -4.05 1.29 -0.77
C ILE A 63 -4.04 1.43 0.75
N MET A 64 -3.30 0.55 1.42
CA MET A 64 -3.08 0.60 2.86
C MET A 64 -1.66 1.07 3.13
N LEU A 65 -1.53 2.23 3.77
CA LEU A 65 -0.26 2.79 4.19
C LEU A 65 -0.09 2.57 5.70
N ALA A 66 0.71 1.56 6.05
CA ALA A 66 1.11 1.31 7.43
C ALA A 66 2.17 2.33 7.86
N CYS A 67 1.92 3.03 8.96
CA CYS A 67 2.78 4.08 9.48
C CYS A 67 3.48 3.62 10.76
N THR A 68 4.68 4.15 10.99
CA THR A 68 5.32 4.07 12.30
C THR A 68 4.68 5.11 13.24
N ILE A 69 5.01 5.04 14.53
CA ILE A 69 4.47 6.02 15.50
C ILE A 69 4.97 7.44 15.21
N GLU A 70 6.19 7.58 14.70
CA GLU A 70 6.84 8.86 14.45
C GLU A 70 6.30 9.55 13.20
N ASN A 71 5.88 8.79 12.18
CA ASN A 71 5.47 9.35 10.89
C ASN A 71 3.95 9.51 10.72
N PHE A 72 3.14 8.82 11.54
CA PHE A 72 1.68 8.81 11.35
C PHE A 72 1.06 10.21 11.37
N SER A 73 1.41 11.06 12.35
CA SER A 73 0.93 12.45 12.38
C SER A 73 1.35 13.25 11.15
N ARG A 74 2.62 13.15 10.76
CA ARG A 74 3.15 13.90 9.61
C ARG A 74 2.48 13.49 8.29
N VAL A 75 2.17 12.20 8.13
CA VAL A 75 1.45 11.72 6.94
C VAL A 75 0.00 12.24 6.95
N LYS A 76 -0.68 12.24 8.11
CA LYS A 76 -2.03 12.83 8.22
C LYS A 76 -2.04 14.32 7.86
N GLU A 77 -1.03 15.08 8.27
CA GLU A 77 -0.88 16.49 7.90
C GLU A 77 -0.64 16.70 6.39
N LEU A 78 0.16 15.85 5.76
CA LEU A 78 0.36 15.91 4.32
C LEU A 78 -0.94 15.61 3.57
N ILE A 79 -1.67 14.58 4.00
CA ILE A 79 -2.95 14.23 3.39
C ILE A 79 -3.99 15.33 3.61
N SER A 80 -4.10 15.89 4.82
CA SER A 80 -5.07 16.97 5.06
C SER A 80 -4.78 18.23 4.25
N ARG A 81 -3.51 18.47 3.89
CA ARG A 81 -3.10 19.60 3.07
C ARG A 81 -3.44 19.44 1.59
N TYR A 82 -3.32 18.24 1.04
CA TYR A 82 -3.37 18.01 -0.41
C TYR A 82 -4.55 17.16 -0.90
N ALA A 83 -5.20 16.40 -0.03
CA ALA A 83 -6.34 15.59 -0.42
C ALA A 83 -7.54 16.49 -0.82
N PRO A 84 -8.34 16.10 -1.83
CA PRO A 84 -9.50 16.87 -2.21
C PRO A 84 -10.49 17.03 -1.04
N PRO A 85 -11.15 18.19 -0.91
CA PRO A 85 -12.14 18.41 0.15
C PRO A 85 -13.22 17.31 0.18
N GLY A 86 -13.64 16.90 1.37
CA GLY A 86 -14.69 15.89 1.54
C GLY A 86 -14.25 14.43 1.30
N THR A 87 -12.97 14.18 0.96
CA THR A 87 -12.47 12.81 0.80
C THR A 87 -12.09 12.15 2.12
N ILE A 88 -11.68 12.91 3.14
CA ILE A 88 -11.33 12.38 4.45
C ILE A 88 -12.60 12.08 5.24
N LYS A 89 -12.79 10.81 5.60
CA LYS A 89 -13.87 10.36 6.49
C LYS A 89 -13.34 10.30 7.92
N VAL A 90 -13.97 11.06 8.81
CA VAL A 90 -13.66 11.13 10.25
C VAL A 90 -14.20 9.90 10.96
#